data_AF-A0A3P8SGS3-F1
#
_entry.id   AF-A0A3P8SGS3-F1
#
_cell.length_a   1.000
_cell.length_b   1.000
_cell.length_c   1.000
_cell.angle_alpha   90.00
_cell.angle_beta   90.00
_cell.angle_gamma   90.00
#
_symmetry.space_group_name_H-M   'P 1'
#
loop_
_entity.id
_entity.type
_entity.pdbx_description
1 polymer ?
#
loop_
_entity_poly.entity_id
_entity_poly.type
_entity_poly.pdbx_seq_one_letter_code
_entity_poly.pdbx_strand_id
1 'polypeptide(L)'
;MEHGIGDNADNDWSTEQRVDGLVNKHMADIALEALQQRLSAVTDEMHSLAQHVSRRSGEEFKDEPRRGDVSFGVEPPLSCSSGAVASSSETAQRKIIALLVEIKEEQLRQRAVLRNIQARLQGQTPNNEENVEALDIDLPVRTLEQLDAIETQLEDPGTQKRMVSYLSRLGGATVDDAVRRLMKAVLSFAVGSELNWVGRGQKRSFKNTRIQGVLFCALKRTPVGKEATHHQYADVVKRWLRFAPFRQGGTGRRYWKPPVDSPHSQETDSFNQSCTN
;
A
#
# COMPACT_ATOMS: atom_id res chain seq x y z
N MET A 1 -13.71 -51.01 8.08
CA MET A 1 -13.79 -50.54 6.69
C MET A 1 -13.38 -49.09 6.69
N GLU A 2 -12.10 -48.85 6.44
CA GLU A 2 -11.57 -47.53 6.06
C GLU A 2 -12.11 -47.16 4.69
N HIS A 3 -12.42 -45.88 4.48
CA HIS A 3 -12.05 -45.18 3.25
C HIS A 3 -11.90 -43.69 3.57
N GLY A 4 -10.65 -43.24 3.50
CA GLY A 4 -10.30 -41.84 3.51
C GLY A 4 -10.57 -41.18 2.16
N ILE A 5 -10.81 -39.88 2.20
CA ILE A 5 -10.55 -38.96 1.10
C ILE A 5 -9.87 -37.75 1.74
N GLY A 6 -8.55 -37.75 1.65
CA GLY A 6 -7.69 -36.65 2.07
C GLY A 6 -7.61 -35.54 1.02
N ASP A 7 -7.49 -34.33 1.55
CA ASP A 7 -6.47 -33.33 1.21
C ASP A 7 -6.35 -32.90 -0.26
N ASN A 8 -6.95 -31.74 -0.57
CA ASN A 8 -6.59 -30.98 -1.76
C ASN A 8 -6.60 -29.45 -1.52
N ALA A 9 -6.20 -29.01 -0.33
CA ALA A 9 -6.10 -27.58 0.03
C ALA A 9 -4.65 -27.13 0.32
N ASP A 10 -3.70 -28.05 0.54
CA ASP A 10 -2.31 -27.71 0.88
C ASP A 10 -1.40 -27.44 -0.32
N ASN A 11 -1.86 -27.72 -1.54
CA ASN A 11 -1.05 -27.52 -2.75
C ASN A 11 -1.09 -26.09 -3.30
N ASP A 12 -2.13 -25.30 -3.01
CA ASP A 12 -2.32 -23.96 -3.60
C ASP A 12 -1.40 -22.90 -2.97
N TRP A 13 -1.26 -22.95 -1.64
CA TRP A 13 -0.36 -22.08 -0.87
C TRP A 13 1.12 -22.33 -1.22
N SER A 14 1.46 -23.59 -1.46
CA SER A 14 2.81 -24.00 -1.85
C SER A 14 3.17 -23.49 -3.25
N THR A 15 2.21 -23.44 -4.18
CA THR A 15 2.44 -22.86 -5.51
C THR A 15 2.60 -21.34 -5.46
N GLU A 16 1.82 -20.63 -4.64
CA GLU A 16 1.86 -19.17 -4.60
C GLU A 16 3.13 -18.63 -3.92
N GLN A 17 3.62 -19.27 -2.85
CA GLN A 17 4.94 -18.95 -2.28
C GLN A 17 6.10 -19.24 -3.23
N ARG A 18 5.99 -20.29 -4.05
CA ARG A 18 7.00 -20.62 -5.07
C ARG A 18 6.99 -19.60 -6.20
N VAL A 19 5.80 -19.10 -6.59
CA VAL A 19 5.66 -18.06 -7.61
C VAL A 19 6.18 -16.71 -7.10
N ASP A 20 5.84 -16.29 -5.87
CA ASP A 20 6.40 -15.07 -5.28
C ASP A 20 7.92 -15.15 -5.04
N GLY A 21 8.42 -16.32 -4.63
CA GLY A 21 9.86 -16.57 -4.55
C GLY A 21 10.56 -16.49 -5.91
N LEU A 22 9.87 -16.93 -6.98
CA LEU A 22 10.40 -16.89 -8.35
C LEU A 22 10.40 -15.46 -8.92
N VAL A 23 9.36 -14.67 -8.65
CA VAL A 23 9.29 -13.24 -9.05
C VAL A 23 10.36 -12.43 -8.30
N ASN A 24 10.54 -12.67 -7.00
CA ASN A 24 11.58 -12.02 -6.21
C ASN A 24 12.99 -12.40 -6.70
N LYS A 25 13.21 -13.67 -7.05
CA LYS A 25 14.48 -14.13 -7.63
C LYS A 25 14.72 -13.53 -9.01
N HIS A 26 13.73 -13.52 -9.89
CA HIS A 26 13.85 -12.95 -11.23
C HIS A 26 14.16 -11.45 -11.20
N MET A 27 13.53 -10.70 -10.30
CA MET A 27 13.83 -9.28 -10.10
C MET A 27 15.26 -9.06 -9.57
N ALA A 28 15.74 -9.94 -8.69
CA ALA A 28 17.12 -9.91 -8.22
C ALA A 28 18.13 -10.23 -9.35
N ASP A 29 17.81 -11.20 -10.21
CA ASP A 29 18.64 -11.57 -11.36
C ASP A 29 18.71 -10.42 -12.39
N ILE A 30 17.60 -9.75 -12.69
CA ILE A 30 17.58 -8.55 -13.55
C ILE A 30 18.41 -7.43 -12.92
N ALA A 31 18.29 -7.20 -11.61
CA ALA A 31 19.05 -6.17 -10.92
C ALA A 31 20.57 -6.47 -10.94
N LEU A 32 20.95 -7.73 -10.77
CA LEU A 32 22.35 -8.16 -10.88
C LEU A 32 22.89 -8.01 -12.30
N GLU A 33 22.12 -8.39 -13.31
CA GLU A 33 22.53 -8.24 -14.71
C GLU A 33 22.70 -6.76 -15.08
N ALA A 34 21.77 -5.90 -14.65
CA ALA A 34 21.87 -4.46 -14.86
C ALA A 34 23.11 -3.85 -14.18
N LEU A 35 23.46 -4.32 -12.98
CA LEU A 35 24.69 -3.91 -12.30
C LEU A 35 25.94 -4.40 -13.04
N GLN A 36 25.93 -5.64 -13.51
CA GLN A 36 27.06 -6.22 -14.23
C GLN A 36 27.30 -5.52 -15.57
N GLN A 37 26.24 -5.15 -16.31
CA GLN A 37 26.32 -4.35 -17.53
C GLN A 37 26.90 -2.95 -17.28
N ARG A 38 26.54 -2.31 -16.16
CA ARG A 38 27.13 -1.02 -15.79
C ARG A 38 28.60 -1.14 -15.42
N LEU A 39 28.98 -2.19 -14.68
CA LEU A 39 30.37 -2.44 -14.31
C LEU A 39 31.22 -2.74 -15.56
N SER A 40 30.71 -3.51 -16.52
CA SER A 40 31.43 -3.75 -17.78
C SER A 40 31.60 -2.47 -18.59
N ALA A 41 30.56 -1.64 -18.71
CA ALA A 41 30.65 -0.36 -19.42
C ALA A 41 31.70 0.58 -18.80
N VAL A 42 31.72 0.71 -17.47
CA VAL A 42 32.74 1.49 -16.76
C VAL A 42 34.13 0.91 -16.96
N THR A 43 34.25 -0.42 -16.98
CA THR A 43 35.51 -1.11 -17.24
C THR A 43 36.02 -0.83 -18.66
N ASP A 44 35.16 -0.85 -19.66
CA ASP A 44 35.51 -0.56 -21.05
C ASP A 44 35.93 0.91 -21.24
N GLU A 45 35.24 1.84 -20.59
CA GLU A 45 35.62 3.26 -20.57
C GLU A 45 37.00 3.46 -19.93
N MET A 46 37.28 2.77 -18.83
CA MET A 46 38.59 2.81 -18.18
C MET A 46 39.70 2.27 -19.07
N HIS A 47 39.46 1.16 -19.79
CA HIS A 47 40.41 0.60 -20.75
C HIS A 47 40.65 1.55 -21.95
N SER A 48 39.59 2.21 -22.45
CA SER A 48 39.70 3.22 -23.50
C SER A 48 40.57 4.40 -23.06
N LEU A 49 40.32 4.94 -21.86
CA LEU A 49 41.11 6.03 -21.29
C LEU A 49 42.57 5.64 -21.08
N ALA A 50 42.84 4.41 -20.60
CA ALA A 50 44.20 3.92 -20.43
C ALA A 50 44.97 3.83 -21.77
N GLN A 51 44.31 3.40 -22.84
CA GLN A 51 44.89 3.37 -24.19
C GLN A 51 45.16 4.78 -24.73
N HIS A 52 44.28 5.75 -24.46
CA HIS A 52 44.48 7.14 -24.85
C HIS A 52 45.64 7.80 -24.11
N VAL A 53 45.83 7.51 -22.81
CA VAL A 53 46.97 8.01 -22.03
C VAL A 53 48.28 7.39 -22.52
N SER A 54 48.30 6.10 -22.86
CA SER A 54 49.50 5.42 -23.35
C SER A 54 49.92 5.84 -24.76
N ARG A 55 48.99 6.30 -25.62
CA ARG A 55 49.33 6.81 -26.96
C ARG A 55 49.89 8.23 -26.93
N ARG A 56 49.47 9.06 -25.96
CA ARG A 56 49.95 10.44 -25.83
C ARG A 56 51.37 10.54 -25.26
N SER A 57 51.88 9.47 -24.63
CA SER A 57 53.25 9.41 -24.12
C SER A 57 54.28 8.89 -25.13
N GLY A 58 53.87 8.56 -26.37
CA GLY A 58 54.74 7.92 -27.38
C GLY A 58 55.12 8.79 -28.59
N GLU A 59 54.59 10.00 -28.72
CA GLU A 59 55.00 10.93 -29.80
C GLU A 59 56.15 11.82 -29.31
N GLU A 60 57.34 11.21 -29.23
CA GLU A 60 58.61 11.93 -29.16
C GLU A 60 58.99 12.38 -30.58
N PHE A 61 59.11 13.70 -30.72
CA PHE A 61 59.42 14.44 -31.94
C PHE A 61 60.78 13.96 -32.50
N LYS A 62 60.78 13.37 -33.70
CA LYS A 62 62.01 13.00 -34.42
C LYS A 62 62.48 14.19 -35.26
N ASP A 63 63.46 14.92 -34.75
CA ASP A 63 64.22 15.91 -35.53
C ASP A 63 65.34 15.22 -36.33
N GLU A 64 65.41 15.52 -37.63
CA GLU A 64 66.44 15.05 -38.55
C GLU A 64 67.31 16.25 -39.03
N PRO A 65 68.65 16.18 -39.03
CA PRO A 65 69.49 17.38 -39.17
C PRO A 65 69.97 17.58 -40.61
N ARG A 66 69.92 18.82 -41.11
CA ARG A 66 70.81 19.29 -42.20
C ARG A 66 71.28 20.72 -41.98
N ARG A 67 72.60 20.87 -42.11
CA ARG A 67 73.43 22.10 -42.01
C ARG A 67 73.04 23.20 -43.00
N GLY A 68 73.30 24.44 -42.58
CA GLY A 68 73.62 25.59 -43.43
C GLY A 68 74.02 26.79 -42.57
N ASP A 69 75.28 27.23 -42.70
CA ASP A 69 75.90 28.42 -42.07
C ASP A 69 75.11 29.73 -42.28
N VAL A 70 75.21 30.73 -41.38
CA VAL A 70 76.18 31.86 -41.44
C VAL A 70 76.07 32.72 -40.16
N SER A 71 77.26 32.99 -39.62
CA SER A 71 77.78 34.00 -38.69
C SER A 71 77.03 35.32 -38.33
N PHE A 72 77.35 35.75 -37.09
CA PHE A 72 77.74 37.10 -36.61
C PHE A 72 76.74 37.90 -35.74
N GLY A 73 77.11 38.09 -34.46
CA GLY A 73 76.93 39.38 -33.78
C GLY A 73 76.30 39.41 -32.37
N VAL A 74 77.17 39.41 -31.34
CA VAL A 74 77.11 40.21 -30.09
C VAL A 74 75.99 39.94 -29.05
N GLU A 75 76.42 39.48 -27.86
CA GLU A 75 75.76 39.59 -26.53
C GLU A 75 76.46 40.73 -25.73
N PRO A 76 76.00 41.18 -24.53
CA PRO A 76 74.64 41.48 -24.01
C PRO A 76 74.70 42.78 -23.12
N PRO A 77 73.92 43.04 -22.03
CA PRO A 77 72.70 42.42 -21.50
C PRO A 77 71.60 43.41 -21.01
N LEU A 78 70.52 42.82 -20.49
CA LEU A 78 69.56 43.31 -19.48
C LEU A 78 68.27 44.00 -19.97
N SER A 79 67.20 43.21 -20.01
CA SER A 79 65.97 43.42 -19.20
C SER A 79 64.80 42.74 -19.88
N CYS A 80 64.20 41.72 -19.24
CA CYS A 80 62.75 41.60 -19.08
C CYS A 80 62.31 40.27 -18.42
N SER A 81 61.50 40.45 -17.37
CA SER A 81 60.35 39.65 -16.94
C SER A 81 60.47 38.13 -16.85
N SER A 82 60.76 37.67 -15.63
CA SER A 82 60.23 36.41 -15.12
C SER A 82 58.73 36.61 -14.81
N GLY A 83 57.82 36.07 -15.64
CA GLY A 83 56.38 36.33 -15.45
C GLY A 83 55.37 35.44 -16.19
N ALA A 84 55.80 34.38 -16.89
CA ALA A 84 54.88 33.59 -17.72
C ALA A 84 54.35 32.29 -17.08
N VAL A 85 54.86 31.87 -15.92
CA VAL A 85 54.56 30.53 -15.36
C VAL A 85 53.47 30.56 -14.27
N ALA A 86 53.14 31.72 -13.72
CA ALA A 86 52.18 31.84 -12.60
C ALA A 86 50.69 31.90 -13.03
N SER A 87 50.37 32.34 -14.26
CA SER A 87 48.98 32.64 -14.64
C SER A 87 48.14 31.38 -15.00
N SER A 88 48.78 30.29 -15.41
CA SER A 88 48.07 29.05 -15.80
C SER A 88 47.54 28.28 -14.58
N SER A 89 48.28 28.28 -13.46
CA SER A 89 47.87 27.61 -12.22
C SER A 89 46.70 28.33 -11.54
N GLU A 90 46.73 29.66 -11.52
CA GLU A 90 45.68 30.47 -10.89
C GLU A 90 44.35 30.39 -11.65
N THR A 91 44.40 30.35 -13.00
CA THR A 91 43.21 30.15 -13.82
C THR A 91 42.64 28.74 -13.69
N ALA A 92 43.49 27.71 -13.55
CA ALA A 92 43.04 26.36 -13.24
C ALA A 92 42.38 26.26 -11.86
N GLN A 93 42.98 26.86 -10.82
CA GLN A 93 42.42 26.91 -9.47
C GLN A 93 41.06 27.60 -9.44
N ARG A 94 40.89 28.73 -10.13
CA ARG A 94 39.60 29.44 -10.23
C ARG A 94 38.52 28.58 -10.89
N LYS A 95 38.86 27.82 -11.94
CA LYS A 95 37.93 26.89 -12.59
C LYS A 95 37.54 25.74 -11.66
N ILE A 96 38.50 25.18 -10.92
CA ILE A 96 38.24 24.11 -9.94
C ILE A 96 37.28 24.62 -8.85
N ILE A 97 37.53 25.81 -8.31
CA ILE A 97 36.66 26.41 -7.28
C ILE A 97 35.24 26.64 -7.83
N ALA A 98 35.10 27.13 -9.06
CA ALA A 98 33.79 27.31 -9.68
C ALA A 98 33.02 25.99 -9.80
N LEU A 99 33.67 24.92 -10.28
CA LEU A 99 33.06 23.59 -10.35
C LEU A 99 32.69 23.03 -8.98
N LEU A 100 33.51 23.26 -7.94
CA LEU A 100 33.18 22.83 -6.58
C LEU A 100 31.95 23.55 -6.02
N VAL A 101 31.76 24.83 -6.35
CA VAL A 101 30.57 25.59 -5.98
C VAL A 101 29.34 25.02 -6.71
N GLU A 102 29.44 24.78 -8.01
CA GLU A 102 28.36 24.16 -8.80
C GLU A 102 27.95 22.79 -8.24
N ILE A 103 28.93 21.93 -7.92
CA ILE A 103 28.67 20.63 -7.31
C ILE A 103 27.98 20.79 -5.95
N LYS A 104 28.40 21.74 -5.12
CA LYS A 104 27.76 21.99 -3.81
C LYS A 104 26.31 22.45 -3.96
N GLU A 105 26.03 23.33 -4.92
CA GLU A 105 24.68 23.79 -5.21
C GLU A 105 23.79 22.65 -5.71
N GLU A 106 24.31 21.81 -6.59
CA GLU A 106 23.60 20.63 -7.10
C GLU A 106 23.32 19.61 -5.99
N GLN A 107 24.28 19.39 -5.10
CA GLN A 107 24.10 18.55 -3.90
C GLN A 107 23.00 19.08 -2.98
N LEU A 108 22.90 20.40 -2.79
CA LEU A 108 21.83 21.01 -1.99
C LEU A 108 20.46 20.87 -2.67
N ARG A 109 20.39 21.04 -4.01
CA ARG A 109 19.18 20.77 -4.79
C ARG A 109 18.72 19.33 -4.64
N GLN A 110 19.62 18.37 -4.86
CA GLN A 110 19.32 16.94 -4.74
C GLN A 110 18.84 16.59 -3.33
N ARG A 111 19.49 17.11 -2.28
CA ARG A 111 19.04 16.92 -0.88
C ARG A 111 17.66 17.52 -0.61
N ALA A 112 17.31 18.65 -1.22
CA ALA A 112 15.99 19.26 -1.06
C ALA A 112 14.90 18.43 -1.76
N VAL A 113 15.18 17.96 -2.98
CA VAL A 113 14.28 17.07 -3.74
C VAL A 113 14.07 15.75 -2.99
N LEU A 114 15.13 15.12 -2.50
CA LEU A 114 15.04 13.89 -1.69
C LEU A 114 14.21 14.10 -0.43
N ARG A 115 14.41 15.21 0.30
CA ARG A 115 13.56 15.56 1.45
C ARG A 115 12.09 15.78 1.08
N ASN A 116 11.81 16.41 -0.06
CA ASN A 116 10.44 16.61 -0.54
C ASN A 116 9.78 15.27 -0.92
N ILE A 117 10.50 14.41 -1.65
CA ILE A 117 10.04 13.06 -1.99
C ILE A 117 9.80 12.26 -0.71
N GLN A 118 10.73 12.29 0.25
CA GLN A 118 10.57 11.63 1.54
C GLN A 118 9.35 12.14 2.31
N ALA A 119 9.10 13.46 2.35
CA ALA A 119 7.92 14.03 3.01
C ALA A 119 6.61 13.61 2.32
N ARG A 120 6.60 13.53 0.99
CA ARG A 120 5.44 13.06 0.22
C ARG A 120 5.18 11.57 0.40
N LEU A 121 6.25 10.77 0.49
CA LEU A 121 6.15 9.34 0.78
C LEU A 121 5.71 9.11 2.23
N GLN A 122 6.21 9.87 3.20
CA GLN A 122 5.77 9.82 4.60
C GLN A 122 4.32 10.32 4.78
N GLY A 123 3.85 11.24 3.94
CA GLY A 123 2.43 11.61 3.88
C GLY A 123 1.53 10.53 3.28
N GLN A 124 2.11 9.52 2.61
CA GLN A 124 1.41 8.40 1.97
C GLN A 124 1.64 7.06 2.66
N THR A 125 2.64 6.96 3.54
CA THR A 125 2.82 5.82 4.42
C THR A 125 2.26 6.17 5.79
N PRO A 126 1.31 5.40 6.34
CA PRO A 126 1.19 5.35 7.79
C PRO A 126 2.41 4.57 8.30
N ASN A 127 3.62 5.14 8.16
CA ASN A 127 4.82 4.63 8.83
C ASN A 127 4.85 5.23 10.24
N ASN A 128 3.82 4.90 11.00
CA ASN A 128 4.10 4.51 12.35
C ASN A 128 4.26 3.00 12.24
N GLU A 129 5.48 2.50 12.44
CA GLU A 129 5.63 1.21 13.12
C GLU A 129 5.03 1.41 14.52
N GLU A 130 3.72 1.58 14.55
CA GLU A 130 2.90 1.64 15.75
C GLU A 130 3.05 0.22 16.26
N ASN A 131 3.93 0.06 17.25
CA ASN A 131 3.90 -0.97 18.27
C ASN A 131 2.52 -1.64 18.21
N VAL A 132 2.47 -2.90 17.78
CA VAL A 132 1.21 -3.64 17.55
C VAL A 132 0.51 -3.73 18.90
N GLU A 133 -0.18 -2.67 19.29
CA GLU A 133 -1.07 -2.68 20.43
C GLU A 133 -2.16 -3.65 20.02
N ALA A 134 -2.13 -4.82 20.65
CA ALA A 134 -3.12 -5.84 20.46
C ALA A 134 -4.51 -5.20 20.56
N LEU A 135 -5.37 -5.44 19.58
CA LEU A 135 -6.74 -4.99 19.66
C LEU A 135 -7.43 -5.78 20.77
N ASP A 136 -7.61 -5.16 21.93
CA ASP A 136 -8.29 -5.76 23.10
C ASP A 136 -9.82 -5.64 22.94
N ILE A 137 -10.34 -6.13 21.82
CA ILE A 137 -11.77 -6.15 21.50
C ILE A 137 -12.14 -7.55 21.00
N ASP A 138 -13.09 -8.20 21.67
CA ASP A 138 -13.62 -9.48 21.22
C ASP A 138 -14.47 -9.29 19.95
N LEU A 139 -14.00 -9.89 18.86
CA LEU A 139 -14.63 -9.84 17.54
C LEU A 139 -14.83 -11.27 17.00
N PRO A 140 -15.91 -11.54 16.23
CA PRO A 140 -16.98 -10.63 15.83
C PRO A 140 -18.04 -10.43 16.93
N VAL A 141 -18.71 -9.27 16.91
CA VAL A 141 -19.80 -8.92 17.83
C VAL A 141 -20.99 -9.87 17.67
N ARG A 142 -21.41 -10.50 18.76
CA ARG A 142 -22.45 -11.54 18.80
C ARG A 142 -23.79 -11.04 19.37
N THR A 143 -23.80 -9.96 20.15
CA THR A 143 -25.03 -9.38 20.73
C THR A 143 -25.10 -7.86 20.53
N LEU A 144 -26.31 -7.29 20.65
CA LEU A 144 -26.49 -5.83 20.59
C LEU A 144 -25.86 -5.10 21.79
N GLU A 145 -25.75 -5.77 22.94
CA GLU A 145 -25.07 -5.23 24.13
C GLU A 145 -23.55 -5.11 23.90
N GLN A 146 -22.94 -6.12 23.29
CA GLN A 146 -21.53 -6.05 22.87
C GLN A 146 -21.31 -4.94 21.83
N LEU A 147 -22.28 -4.73 20.94
CA LEU A 147 -22.23 -3.62 19.99
C LEU A 147 -22.18 -2.28 20.72
N ASP A 148 -23.05 -2.07 21.71
CA ASP A 148 -23.10 -0.83 22.50
C ASP A 148 -21.82 -0.63 23.35
N ALA A 149 -21.25 -1.71 23.88
CA ALA A 149 -19.97 -1.67 24.58
C ALA A 149 -18.84 -1.20 23.65
N ILE A 150 -18.75 -1.74 22.43
CA ILE A 150 -17.73 -1.33 21.46
C ILE A 150 -17.95 0.11 21.00
N GLU A 151 -19.20 0.54 20.80
CA GLU A 151 -19.51 1.93 20.46
C GLU A 151 -19.02 2.90 21.56
N THR A 152 -19.07 2.49 22.83
CA THR A 152 -18.52 3.25 23.96
C THR A 152 -16.98 3.23 23.97
N GLN A 153 -16.36 2.08 23.69
CA GLN A 153 -14.89 1.99 23.58
C GLN A 153 -14.34 2.81 22.42
N LEU A 154 -15.08 2.90 21.31
CA LEU A 154 -14.73 3.69 20.14
C LEU A 154 -14.94 5.20 20.34
N GLU A 155 -15.30 5.67 21.53
CA GLU A 155 -15.18 7.09 21.87
C GLU A 155 -13.72 7.51 21.99
N ASP A 156 -12.84 6.59 22.43
CA ASP A 156 -11.42 6.82 22.50
C ASP A 156 -10.78 6.80 21.08
N PRO A 157 -10.13 7.89 20.65
CA PRO A 157 -9.46 7.94 19.35
C PRO A 157 -8.29 6.95 19.25
N GLY A 158 -7.66 6.55 20.37
CA GLY A 158 -6.62 5.51 20.38
C GLY A 158 -7.20 4.16 19.94
N THR A 159 -8.31 3.77 20.54
CA THR A 159 -9.05 2.54 20.21
C THR A 159 -9.54 2.55 18.76
N GLN A 160 -10.05 3.68 18.26
CA GLN A 160 -10.39 3.80 16.83
C GLN A 160 -9.18 3.55 15.93
N LYS A 161 -8.02 4.15 16.21
CA LYS A 161 -6.79 3.97 15.41
C LYS A 161 -6.33 2.51 15.40
N ARG A 162 -6.32 1.85 16.56
CA ARG A 162 -5.99 0.43 16.69
C ARG A 162 -6.94 -0.44 15.87
N MET A 163 -8.25 -0.20 15.98
CA MET A 163 -9.25 -0.97 15.24
C MET A 163 -9.13 -0.76 13.72
N VAL A 164 -8.90 0.48 13.27
CA VAL A 164 -8.63 0.78 11.86
C VAL A 164 -7.37 0.06 11.38
N SER A 165 -6.29 0.08 12.18
CA SER A 165 -5.04 -0.60 11.86
C SER A 165 -5.24 -2.11 11.70
N TYR A 166 -5.85 -2.76 12.71
CA TYR A 166 -6.18 -4.19 12.68
C TYR A 166 -7.03 -4.57 11.46
N LEU A 167 -8.13 -3.85 11.24
CA LEU A 167 -9.07 -4.17 10.17
C LEU A 167 -8.49 -3.92 8.76
N SER A 168 -7.60 -2.94 8.60
CA SER A 168 -6.98 -2.65 7.30
C SER A 168 -6.11 -3.81 6.77
N ARG A 169 -5.69 -4.73 7.65
CA ARG A 169 -4.89 -5.91 7.27
C ARG A 169 -5.70 -7.01 6.57
N LEU A 170 -7.04 -7.00 6.69
CA LEU A 170 -7.92 -8.01 6.08
C LEU A 170 -7.88 -7.98 4.54
N GLY A 171 -7.71 -6.78 3.97
CA GLY A 171 -7.65 -6.57 2.52
C GLY A 171 -8.82 -7.20 1.75
N GLY A 172 -8.57 -7.56 0.50
CA GLY A 172 -9.53 -8.23 -0.39
C GLY A 172 -9.11 -8.06 -1.84
N ALA A 173 -9.61 -8.93 -2.72
CA ALA A 173 -9.28 -8.85 -4.16
C ALA A 173 -9.97 -7.66 -4.86
N THR A 174 -11.10 -7.22 -4.32
CA THR A 174 -11.89 -6.08 -4.82
C THR A 174 -12.41 -5.26 -3.65
N VAL A 175 -12.86 -4.02 -3.90
CA VAL A 175 -13.55 -3.19 -2.88
C VAL A 175 -14.71 -3.96 -2.25
N ASP A 176 -15.52 -4.59 -3.09
CA ASP A 176 -16.66 -5.42 -2.70
C ASP A 176 -16.26 -6.57 -1.76
N ASP A 177 -15.18 -7.27 -2.08
CA ASP A 177 -14.65 -8.36 -1.25
C ASP A 177 -14.08 -7.83 0.07
N ALA A 178 -13.30 -6.76 0.03
CA ALA A 178 -12.71 -6.14 1.21
C ALA A 178 -13.78 -5.69 2.20
N VAL A 179 -14.83 -5.02 1.73
CA VAL A 179 -15.96 -4.61 2.59
C VAL A 179 -16.68 -5.81 3.19
N ARG A 180 -16.88 -6.90 2.43
CA ARG A 180 -17.50 -8.12 2.97
C ARG A 180 -16.65 -8.79 4.04
N ARG A 181 -15.32 -8.81 3.88
CA ARG A 181 -14.37 -9.34 4.87
C ARG A 181 -14.38 -8.49 6.15
N LEU A 182 -14.30 -7.18 5.99
CA LEU A 182 -14.42 -6.20 7.08
C LEU A 182 -15.72 -6.39 7.88
N MET A 183 -16.86 -6.50 7.20
CA MET A 183 -18.16 -6.72 7.85
C MET A 183 -18.21 -8.04 8.63
N LYS A 184 -17.71 -9.14 8.04
CA LYS A 184 -17.66 -10.46 8.71
C LYS A 184 -16.71 -10.48 9.92
N ALA A 185 -15.63 -9.70 9.87
CA ALA A 185 -14.69 -9.61 10.97
C ALA A 185 -15.29 -8.88 12.18
N VAL A 186 -16.14 -7.87 11.93
CA VAL A 186 -16.70 -7.06 13.03
C VAL A 186 -18.05 -7.56 13.51
N LEU A 187 -18.95 -8.02 12.64
CA LEU A 187 -20.32 -8.39 13.02
C LEU A 187 -20.63 -9.85 12.71
N SER A 188 -21.23 -10.53 13.69
CA SER A 188 -21.92 -11.78 13.42
C SER A 188 -23.16 -11.53 12.54
N PHE A 189 -23.63 -12.57 11.85
CA PHE A 189 -24.86 -12.48 11.08
C PHE A 189 -26.10 -12.28 11.97
N ALA A 190 -26.06 -12.72 13.24
CA ALA A 190 -27.10 -12.47 14.23
C ALA A 190 -27.27 -10.98 14.49
N VAL A 191 -26.19 -10.28 14.85
CA VAL A 191 -26.22 -8.82 15.04
C VAL A 191 -26.53 -8.10 13.74
N GLY A 192 -25.95 -8.52 12.61
CA GLY A 192 -26.26 -7.97 11.30
C GLY A 192 -27.75 -8.08 10.91
N SER A 193 -28.47 -9.07 11.45
CA SER A 193 -29.90 -9.27 11.22
C SER A 193 -30.76 -8.24 11.95
N GLU A 194 -30.29 -7.67 13.05
CA GLU A 194 -30.97 -6.63 13.83
C GLU A 194 -30.67 -5.20 13.34
N LEU A 195 -29.80 -5.08 12.33
CA LEU A 195 -29.35 -3.80 11.79
C LEU A 195 -29.87 -3.57 10.38
N ASN A 196 -30.03 -2.30 10.01
CA ASN A 196 -30.10 -1.88 8.62
C ASN A 196 -29.36 -0.55 8.43
N TRP A 197 -29.11 -0.15 7.18
CA TRP A 197 -28.31 1.04 6.90
C TRP A 197 -28.87 2.32 7.56
N VAL A 198 -30.18 2.56 7.49
CA VAL A 198 -30.78 3.84 7.91
C VAL A 198 -31.31 3.82 9.35
N GLY A 199 -31.70 2.67 9.87
CA GLY A 199 -32.42 2.47 11.13
C GLY A 199 -33.95 2.55 11.01
N ARG A 200 -34.54 2.13 9.88
CA ARG A 200 -36.01 2.14 9.70
C ARG A 200 -36.67 0.88 10.27
N GLY A 201 -37.89 1.03 10.81
CA GLY A 201 -38.67 -0.07 11.38
C GLY A 201 -38.17 -0.45 12.78
N GLN A 202 -38.11 -1.74 13.06
CA GLN A 202 -37.65 -2.29 14.35
C GLN A 202 -36.12 -2.52 14.42
N LYS A 203 -35.37 -2.13 13.38
CA LYS A 203 -33.92 -2.38 13.28
C LYS A 203 -33.11 -1.12 13.54
N ARG A 204 -31.99 -1.26 14.25
CA ARG A 204 -31.07 -0.15 14.57
C ARG A 204 -30.28 0.31 13.34
N SER A 205 -29.91 1.58 13.33
CA SER A 205 -29.17 2.24 12.24
C SER A 205 -27.69 1.87 12.26
N PHE A 206 -27.18 1.33 11.16
CA PHE A 206 -25.74 1.07 10.98
C PHE A 206 -24.97 2.30 10.50
N LYS A 207 -25.58 3.19 9.69
CA LYS A 207 -24.87 4.39 9.19
C LYS A 207 -24.46 5.36 10.29
N ASN A 208 -25.12 5.29 11.45
CA ASN A 208 -24.92 6.20 12.57
C ASN A 208 -23.98 5.61 13.64
N THR A 209 -23.40 4.42 13.42
CA THR A 209 -22.47 3.80 14.36
C THR A 209 -21.04 4.28 14.12
N ARG A 210 -20.23 4.36 15.17
CA ARG A 210 -18.79 4.65 15.08
C ARG A 210 -18.07 3.54 14.34
N ILE A 211 -18.49 2.28 14.53
CA ILE A 211 -17.97 1.13 13.77
C ILE A 211 -18.05 1.36 12.26
N GLN A 212 -19.14 1.95 11.74
CA GLN A 212 -19.26 2.23 10.30
C GLN A 212 -18.16 3.17 9.80
N GLY A 213 -17.82 4.19 10.59
CA GLY A 213 -16.73 5.13 10.30
C GLY A 213 -15.38 4.41 10.30
N VAL A 214 -15.11 3.62 11.33
CA VAL A 214 -13.88 2.81 11.47
C VAL A 214 -13.70 1.86 10.28
N LEU A 215 -14.75 1.14 9.88
CA LEU A 215 -14.72 0.23 8.73
C LEU A 215 -14.41 0.96 7.42
N PHE A 216 -14.98 2.15 7.22
CA PHE A 216 -14.69 2.94 6.03
C PHE A 216 -13.23 3.44 6.04
N CYS A 217 -12.74 3.95 7.18
CA CYS A 217 -11.33 4.33 7.31
C CYS A 217 -10.38 3.14 7.08
N ALA A 218 -10.72 1.95 7.58
CA ALA A 218 -9.95 0.73 7.36
C ALA A 218 -9.93 0.36 5.87
N LEU A 219 -11.07 0.42 5.18
CA LEU A 219 -11.15 0.20 3.73
C LEU A 219 -10.23 1.17 2.97
N LYS A 220 -10.26 2.47 3.27
CA LYS A 220 -9.44 3.49 2.59
C LYS A 220 -7.92 3.25 2.78
N ARG A 221 -7.50 2.55 3.83
CA ARG A 221 -6.10 2.15 4.04
C ARG A 221 -5.68 0.93 3.22
N THR A 222 -6.61 0.13 2.72
CA THR A 222 -6.29 -1.02 1.87
C THR A 222 -5.90 -0.60 0.45
N PRO A 223 -5.06 -1.36 -0.28
CA PRO A 223 -4.71 -1.06 -1.67
C PRO A 223 -5.93 -0.91 -2.59
N VAL A 224 -6.91 -1.82 -2.46
CA VAL A 224 -8.13 -1.82 -3.28
C VAL A 224 -9.10 -0.70 -2.91
N GLY A 225 -9.08 -0.20 -1.67
CA GLY A 225 -10.03 0.78 -1.17
C GLY A 225 -9.58 2.24 -1.28
N LYS A 226 -8.36 2.52 -1.76
CA LYS A 226 -7.81 3.89 -1.83
C LYS A 226 -8.72 4.87 -2.58
N GLU A 227 -9.36 4.43 -3.66
CA GLU A 227 -10.26 5.26 -4.48
C GLU A 227 -11.75 4.98 -4.21
N ALA A 228 -12.06 4.04 -3.31
CA ALA A 228 -13.43 3.70 -3.01
C ALA A 228 -14.21 4.92 -2.47
N THR A 229 -15.37 5.15 -3.08
CA THR A 229 -16.31 6.18 -2.62
C THR A 229 -17.13 5.67 -1.45
N HIS A 230 -17.66 6.59 -0.63
CA HIS A 230 -18.58 6.23 0.43
C HIS A 230 -19.85 5.55 -0.10
N HIS A 231 -20.30 5.95 -1.29
CA HIS A 231 -21.45 5.34 -1.97
C HIS A 231 -21.23 3.85 -2.29
N GLN A 232 -20.11 3.52 -2.95
CA GLN A 232 -19.74 2.13 -3.25
C GLN A 232 -19.64 1.28 -1.98
N TYR A 233 -18.97 1.81 -0.94
CA TYR A 233 -18.90 1.17 0.37
C TYR A 233 -20.30 0.91 0.95
N ALA A 234 -21.13 1.94 1.02
CA ALA A 234 -22.47 1.85 1.59
C ALA A 234 -23.35 0.83 0.86
N ASP A 235 -23.25 0.72 -0.46
CA ASP A 235 -24.04 -0.22 -1.24
C ASP A 235 -23.65 -1.68 -1.00
N VAL A 236 -22.37 -1.97 -0.77
CA VAL A 236 -21.92 -3.31 -0.35
C VAL A 236 -22.41 -3.62 1.06
N VAL A 237 -22.31 -2.68 1.99
CA VAL A 237 -22.80 -2.83 3.37
C VAL A 237 -24.32 -3.07 3.40
N LYS A 238 -25.10 -2.27 2.66
CA LYS A 238 -26.55 -2.45 2.53
C LYS A 238 -26.90 -3.87 2.05
N ARG A 239 -26.21 -4.36 1.01
CA ARG A 239 -26.40 -5.73 0.50
C ARG A 239 -26.03 -6.76 1.57
N TRP A 240 -24.92 -6.59 2.28
CA TRP A 240 -24.50 -7.50 3.34
C TRP A 240 -25.54 -7.59 4.46
N LEU A 241 -26.00 -6.45 4.99
CA LEU A 241 -27.02 -6.38 6.05
C LEU A 241 -28.37 -6.95 5.60
N ARG A 242 -28.77 -6.71 4.33
CA ARG A 242 -29.99 -7.28 3.76
C ARG A 242 -29.97 -8.81 3.76
N PHE A 243 -28.80 -9.41 3.56
CA PHE A 243 -28.63 -10.86 3.47
C PHE A 243 -28.16 -11.51 4.78
N ALA A 244 -27.86 -10.76 5.83
CA ALA A 244 -27.43 -11.30 7.11
C ALA A 244 -28.43 -12.32 7.72
N PRO A 245 -29.76 -12.09 7.72
CA PRO A 245 -30.72 -13.06 8.25
C PRO A 245 -30.68 -14.42 7.56
N PHE A 246 -30.47 -14.43 6.24
CA PHE A 246 -30.38 -15.64 5.44
C PHE A 246 -29.12 -16.44 5.74
N ARG A 247 -28.04 -15.76 6.16
CA ARG A 247 -26.72 -16.36 6.44
C ARG A 247 -26.58 -16.84 7.88
N GLN A 248 -27.41 -16.35 8.80
CA GLN A 248 -27.46 -16.80 10.20
C GLN A 248 -28.09 -18.20 10.37
N GLY A 249 -28.68 -18.78 9.31
CA GLY A 249 -29.36 -20.08 9.34
C GLY A 249 -30.89 -20.01 9.34
N GLY A 250 -31.48 -18.83 9.09
CA GLY A 250 -32.94 -18.63 9.08
C GLY A 250 -33.52 -18.42 7.68
N THR A 251 -34.54 -19.20 7.35
CA THR A 251 -35.42 -19.02 6.18
C THR A 251 -35.74 -17.54 5.96
N GLY A 252 -35.26 -16.98 4.86
CA GLY A 252 -35.50 -15.59 4.48
C GLY A 252 -36.92 -15.14 4.73
N ARG A 253 -37.09 -14.03 5.46
CA ARG A 253 -38.38 -13.39 5.78
C ARG A 253 -39.49 -14.43 5.98
N ARG A 254 -39.66 -14.96 7.20
CA ARG A 254 -41.01 -15.37 7.59
C ARG A 254 -41.86 -14.10 7.55
N TYR A 255 -42.61 -13.95 6.47
CA TYR A 255 -43.67 -12.98 6.35
C TYR A 255 -44.53 -13.17 7.61
N TRP A 256 -44.54 -12.19 8.50
CA TRP A 256 -45.50 -12.13 9.57
C TRP A 256 -46.87 -12.00 8.92
N LYS A 257 -47.57 -13.13 8.74
CA LYS A 257 -49.03 -13.08 8.59
C LYS A 257 -49.55 -12.78 9.99
N PRO A 258 -50.21 -11.62 10.22
CA PRO A 258 -50.95 -11.47 11.47
C PRO A 258 -51.95 -12.64 11.58
N PRO A 259 -52.21 -13.17 12.78
CA PRO A 259 -53.22 -14.19 12.97
C PRO A 259 -54.54 -13.71 12.37
N VAL A 260 -55.05 -14.46 11.39
CA VAL A 260 -56.42 -14.30 10.95
C VAL A 260 -57.25 -14.91 12.07
N ASP A 261 -57.87 -14.07 12.89
CA ASP A 261 -58.93 -14.49 13.79
C ASP A 261 -60.02 -15.14 12.92
N SER A 262 -60.02 -16.47 12.93
CA SER A 262 -61.08 -17.25 12.32
C SER A 262 -62.26 -17.18 13.28
N PRO A 263 -63.41 -16.60 12.90
CA PRO A 263 -64.55 -16.57 13.80
C PRO A 263 -64.97 -18.00 14.11
N HIS A 264 -65.01 -18.30 15.41
CA HIS A 264 -65.55 -19.51 16.01
C HIS A 264 -66.87 -19.92 15.33
N SER A 265 -66.84 -21.07 14.66
CA SER A 265 -68.04 -21.89 14.49
C SER A 265 -68.47 -22.34 15.88
N GLN A 266 -69.49 -21.70 16.46
CA GLN A 266 -70.24 -22.30 17.55
C GLN A 266 -71.37 -23.13 16.93
N GLU A 267 -71.20 -24.45 17.04
CA GLU A 267 -72.28 -25.41 17.03
C GLU A 267 -73.35 -25.00 18.06
N THR A 268 -74.60 -25.01 17.64
CA THR A 268 -75.72 -25.30 18.54
C THR A 268 -76.46 -26.48 17.95
N ASP A 269 -76.08 -27.67 18.42
CA ASP A 269 -76.91 -28.86 18.33
C ASP A 269 -77.42 -29.14 19.75
N SER A 270 -78.74 -29.08 19.94
CA SER A 270 -79.45 -29.62 21.10
C SER A 270 -80.96 -29.70 20.80
N PHE A 271 -81.32 -30.81 20.15
CA PHE A 271 -82.22 -31.83 20.69
C PHE A 271 -83.65 -31.45 21.10
N ASN A 272 -84.59 -31.80 20.22
CA ASN A 272 -85.82 -32.58 20.42
C ASN A 272 -86.57 -32.55 21.79
N GLN A 273 -87.85 -32.17 21.72
CA GLN A 273 -89.02 -32.70 22.44
C GLN A 273 -90.25 -31.91 21.94
N SER A 274 -91.47 -32.39 21.72
CA SER A 274 -92.13 -33.69 21.55
C SER A 274 -93.58 -33.37 21.13
N CYS A 275 -94.23 -34.35 20.49
CA CYS A 275 -95.63 -34.51 20.07
C CYS A 275 -96.73 -33.72 20.82
N THR A 276 -97.81 -33.36 20.11
CA THR A 276 -99.20 -33.81 20.38
C THR A 276 -100.19 -33.43 19.27
N ASN A 277 -100.94 -34.45 18.82
CA ASN A 277 -102.30 -34.52 18.23
C ASN A 277 -102.78 -33.51 17.17
#